data_AF-A0A1U7I472-F1
#
_entry.id   AF-A0A1U7I472-F1
#
_cell.length_a   1.000
_cell.length_b   1.000
_cell.length_c   1.000
_cell.angle_alpha   90.00
_cell.angle_beta   90.00
_cell.angle_gamma   90.00
#
_symmetry.space_group_name_H-M   'P 1'
#
loop_
_entity.id
_entity.type
_entity.pdbx_description
1 polymer ?
#
loop_
_entity_poly.entity_id
_entity_poly.type
_entity_poly.pdbx_seq_one_letter_code
_entity_poly.pdbx_strand_id
1 'polypeptide(L)'
;MNHNSILHLTNWEINKLAKEPGFLIRPVEPQPLGISKDSPLDRKWLAKNFQVNEIPLLLPTIGDLPIEFPWGRVGEILPISDNSLQLVIASIDVEKLNQISPELVQLTGINFQNSTIPYWSMLHMEIQKTYPEITPDSWVWIIKTVPKPFN
;
A
#
# COMPACT_ATOMS: atom_id res chain seq x y z
N MET A 1 12.82 -3.05 15.37
CA MET A 1 13.46 -2.53 14.14
C MET A 1 12.94 -1.10 13.95
N ASN A 2 13.79 -0.17 13.51
CA ASN A 2 13.45 1.25 13.38
C ASN A 2 12.43 1.44 12.25
N HIS A 3 11.15 1.65 12.58
CA HIS A 3 10.09 1.93 11.61
C HIS A 3 9.84 3.43 11.46
N ASN A 4 10.89 4.19 11.12
CA ASN A 4 10.74 5.56 10.63
C ASN A 4 11.14 5.60 9.16
N SER A 5 10.53 4.75 8.34
CA SER A 5 10.59 4.92 6.89
C SER A 5 9.80 6.18 6.57
N ILE A 6 10.46 7.25 6.13
CA ILE A 6 9.77 8.45 5.64
C ILE A 6 9.27 8.14 4.23
N LEU A 7 7.99 8.38 3.97
CA LEU A 7 7.40 8.21 2.66
C LEU A 7 7.61 9.47 1.81
N HIS A 8 8.24 9.29 0.66
CA HIS A 8 8.35 10.34 -0.34
C HIS A 8 7.11 10.31 -1.24
N LEU A 9 6.46 11.47 -1.37
CA LEU A 9 5.31 11.66 -2.23
C LEU A 9 5.74 12.40 -3.50
N THR A 10 5.11 12.06 -4.61
CA THR A 10 5.24 12.84 -5.84
C THR A 10 4.40 14.13 -5.74
N ASN A 11 4.70 15.11 -6.60
CA ASN A 11 3.94 16.37 -6.63
C ASN A 11 2.45 16.15 -6.91
N TRP A 12 2.08 15.15 -7.72
CA TRP A 12 0.67 14.88 -8.01
C TRP A 12 -0.05 14.25 -6.83
N GLU A 13 0.62 13.35 -6.08
CA GLU A 13 0.08 12.79 -4.84
C GLU A 13 -0.16 13.90 -3.82
N ILE A 14 0.82 14.79 -3.62
CA ILE A 14 0.68 15.95 -2.71
C ILE A 14 -0.51 16.82 -3.13
N ASN A 15 -0.59 17.20 -4.41
CA ASN A 15 -1.65 18.06 -4.92
C ASN A 15 -3.05 17.46 -4.80
N LYS A 16 -3.18 16.12 -4.92
CA LYS A 16 -4.44 15.41 -4.72
C LYS A 16 -4.78 15.32 -3.23
N LEU A 17 -3.86 14.82 -2.42
CA LEU A 17 -4.09 14.48 -1.03
C LEU A 17 -4.20 15.71 -0.13
N ALA A 18 -3.70 16.87 -0.55
CA ALA A 18 -3.93 18.13 0.16
C ALA A 18 -5.39 18.63 0.10
N LYS A 19 -6.18 18.16 -0.87
CA LYS A 19 -7.55 18.68 -1.11
C LYS A 19 -8.63 17.78 -0.53
N GLU A 20 -8.42 16.47 -0.54
CA GLU A 20 -9.42 15.49 -0.17
C GLU A 20 -8.79 14.15 0.22
N PRO A 21 -9.55 13.26 0.89
CA PRO A 21 -9.12 11.89 1.13
C PRO A 21 -8.77 11.17 -0.17
N GLY A 22 -7.76 10.32 -0.12
CA GLY A 22 -7.30 9.58 -1.28
C GLY A 22 -6.55 8.31 -0.91
N PHE A 23 -5.89 7.72 -1.91
CA PHE A 23 -5.14 6.48 -1.74
C PHE A 23 -3.71 6.65 -2.24
N LEU A 24 -2.78 6.09 -1.47
CA LEU A 24 -1.40 5.85 -1.86
C LEU A 24 -1.22 4.36 -2.12
N ILE A 25 -0.50 4.04 -3.19
CA ILE A 25 -0.18 2.66 -3.56
C ILE A 25 1.34 2.51 -3.48
N ARG A 26 1.80 1.51 -2.73
CA ARG A 26 3.24 1.27 -2.51
C ARG A 26 3.55 -0.22 -2.56
N PRO A 27 4.73 -0.64 -3.04
CA PRO A 27 5.10 -2.04 -3.06
C PRO A 27 5.10 -2.65 -1.66
N VAL A 28 4.65 -3.91 -1.56
CA VAL A 28 4.88 -4.72 -0.37
C VAL A 28 6.29 -5.31 -0.44
N GLU A 29 7.12 -5.08 0.57
CA GLU A 29 8.50 -5.57 0.59
C GLU A 29 8.81 -6.32 1.88
N PRO A 30 9.29 -7.57 1.81
CA PRO A 30 9.56 -8.38 0.59
C PRO A 30 8.28 -8.90 -0.10
N GLN A 31 8.22 -9.05 -1.42
CA GLN A 31 6.99 -9.57 -2.07
C GLN A 31 6.55 -10.94 -1.51
N PRO A 32 5.32 -11.09 -0.98
CA PRO A 32 4.78 -12.36 -0.51
C PRO A 32 4.53 -13.32 -1.67
N LEU A 33 4.74 -14.62 -1.42
CA LEU A 33 4.38 -15.68 -2.35
C LEU A 33 2.91 -16.07 -2.18
N GLY A 34 2.09 -15.84 -3.21
CA GLY A 34 0.70 -16.25 -3.18
C GLY A 34 -0.10 -15.81 -4.39
N ILE A 35 -1.19 -16.54 -4.66
CA ILE A 35 -2.08 -16.25 -5.80
C ILE A 35 -3.23 -15.31 -5.40
N SER A 36 -3.65 -15.35 -4.13
CA SER A 36 -4.81 -14.62 -3.58
C SER A 36 -4.53 -14.13 -2.16
N LYS A 37 -5.37 -13.22 -1.64
CA LYS A 37 -5.24 -12.69 -0.26
C LYS A 37 -5.33 -13.81 0.78
N ASP A 38 -6.08 -14.88 0.50
CA ASP A 38 -6.25 -16.04 1.38
C ASP A 38 -5.05 -17.01 1.36
N SER A 39 -4.04 -16.76 0.52
CA SER A 39 -2.83 -17.58 0.51
C SER A 39 -2.06 -17.40 1.83
N PRO A 40 -1.52 -18.48 2.42
CA PRO A 40 -0.70 -18.37 3.63
C PRO A 40 0.50 -17.46 3.43
N LEU A 41 0.84 -16.68 4.45
CA LEU A 41 2.08 -15.91 4.45
C LEU A 41 3.30 -16.82 4.41
N ASP A 42 4.29 -16.41 3.63
CA ASP A 42 5.55 -17.13 3.53
C ASP A 42 6.48 -16.81 4.71
N ARG A 43 7.53 -17.62 4.84
CA ARG A 43 8.48 -17.56 5.96
C ARG A 43 9.26 -16.24 6.07
N LYS A 44 9.29 -15.39 5.05
CA LYS A 44 9.97 -14.09 5.13
C LYS A 44 9.14 -13.09 5.95
N TRP A 45 7.82 -13.24 5.92
CA TRP A 45 6.85 -12.43 6.66
C TRP A 45 6.53 -13.00 8.04
N LEU A 46 6.70 -14.31 8.22
CA LEU A 46 6.52 -14.95 9.52
C LEU A 46 7.79 -14.80 10.36
N ALA A 47 7.85 -13.76 11.19
CA ALA A 47 8.97 -13.52 12.10
C ALA A 47 9.23 -14.64 13.13
N LYS A 48 8.28 -15.56 13.35
CA LYS A 48 8.39 -16.69 14.29
C LYS A 48 7.67 -17.93 13.74
N ASN A 49 8.13 -19.11 14.16
CA ASN A 49 7.41 -20.37 13.93
C ASN A 49 6.12 -20.37 14.76
N PHE A 50 4.97 -20.54 14.10
CA PHE A 50 3.64 -20.56 14.71
C PHE A 50 3.28 -21.98 15.18
N GLN A 51 3.84 -22.39 16.32
CA GLN A 51 3.54 -23.68 16.97
C GLN A 51 3.31 -23.50 18.47
N VAL A 52 2.32 -24.21 19.02
CA VAL A 52 2.13 -24.37 20.47
C VAL A 52 2.02 -25.87 20.74
N ASN A 53 2.94 -26.42 21.55
CA ASN A 53 2.99 -27.86 21.87
C ASN A 53 2.90 -28.77 20.64
N GLU A 54 3.68 -28.47 19.59
CA GLU A 54 3.70 -29.22 18.31
C GLU A 54 2.40 -29.11 17.47
N ILE A 55 1.40 -28.35 17.93
CA ILE A 55 0.18 -28.05 17.19
C ILE A 55 0.42 -26.79 16.33
N PRO A 56 0.24 -26.85 15.00
CA PRO A 56 0.28 -25.67 14.15
C PRO A 56 -0.84 -24.70 14.54
N LEU A 57 -0.49 -23.45 14.85
CA LEU A 57 -1.49 -22.39 14.94
C LEU A 57 -1.95 -22.02 13.52
N LEU A 58 -3.16 -21.45 13.37
CA LEU A 58 -3.65 -20.91 12.11
C LEU A 58 -2.58 -19.98 11.50
N LEU A 59 -2.15 -20.30 10.28
CA LEU A 59 -1.17 -19.50 9.54
C LEU A 59 -1.87 -18.22 9.06
N PRO A 60 -1.34 -17.02 9.38
CA PRO A 60 -1.89 -15.79 8.83
C PRO A 60 -1.77 -15.80 7.30
N THR A 61 -2.75 -15.21 6.65
CA THR A 61 -2.82 -15.09 5.20
C THR A 61 -2.24 -13.76 4.73
N ILE A 62 -2.02 -13.60 3.43
CA ILE A 62 -1.56 -12.33 2.86
C ILE A 62 -2.53 -11.19 3.22
N GLY A 63 -3.84 -11.45 3.29
CA GLY A 63 -4.83 -10.47 3.75
C GLY A 63 -4.63 -10.02 5.20
N ASP A 64 -3.94 -10.81 6.01
CA ASP A 64 -3.60 -10.51 7.42
C ASP A 64 -2.28 -9.74 7.56
N LEU A 65 -1.85 -9.01 6.53
CA LEU A 65 -0.58 -8.28 6.54
C LEU A 65 -0.47 -6.97 7.37
N PRO A 66 -1.40 -6.46 8.22
CA PRO A 66 -1.16 -5.19 8.91
C PRO A 66 -0.15 -5.26 10.09
N ILE A 67 0.54 -6.38 10.28
CA ILE A 67 1.50 -6.58 11.38
C ILE A 67 2.87 -5.90 11.09
N GLU A 68 3.23 -5.74 9.82
CA GLU A 68 4.56 -5.23 9.40
C GLU A 68 4.49 -4.00 8.48
N PHE A 69 3.37 -3.27 8.48
CA PHE A 69 3.24 -2.05 7.68
C PHE A 69 4.30 -1.00 8.08
N PRO A 70 5.14 -0.53 7.14
CA PRO A 70 6.38 0.19 7.50
C PRO A 70 6.17 1.66 7.87
N TRP A 71 4.98 2.22 7.63
CA TRP A 71 4.70 3.66 7.79
C TRP A 71 3.74 3.99 8.94
N GLY A 72 3.52 3.07 9.88
CA GLY A 72 2.74 3.33 11.11
C GLY A 72 1.49 2.46 11.24
N ARG A 73 0.43 3.01 11.84
CA ARG A 73 -0.84 2.32 12.09
C ARG A 73 -2.03 3.17 11.69
N VAL A 74 -3.17 2.52 11.48
CA VAL A 74 -4.45 3.23 11.29
C VAL A 74 -4.70 4.19 12.45
N GLY A 75 -5.00 5.45 12.13
CA GLY A 75 -5.18 6.55 13.06
C GLY A 75 -3.92 7.39 13.32
N GLU A 76 -2.74 6.93 12.92
CA GLU A 76 -1.49 7.67 13.07
C GLU A 76 -1.25 8.64 11.89
N ILE A 77 -0.39 9.64 12.13
CA ILE A 77 0.08 10.52 11.07
C ILE A 77 1.08 9.74 10.21
N LEU A 78 0.81 9.67 8.91
CA LEU A 78 1.72 9.07 7.95
C LEU A 78 3.02 9.90 7.90
N PRO A 79 4.18 9.31 8.20
CA PRO A 79 5.45 10.02 8.15
C PRO A 79 5.84 10.28 6.69
N ILE A 80 5.53 11.47 6.18
CA ILE A 80 5.89 11.91 4.83
C ILE A 80 7.00 12.95 4.87
N SER A 81 7.80 13.05 3.81
CA SER A 81 8.92 14.01 3.76
C SER A 81 8.47 15.46 3.59
N ASP A 82 7.23 15.69 3.15
CA ASP A 82 6.69 17.02 2.89
C ASP A 82 6.01 17.59 4.14
N ASN A 83 6.60 18.64 4.71
CA ASN A 83 6.11 19.29 5.92
C ASN A 83 4.88 20.20 5.68
N SER A 84 4.49 20.43 4.43
CA SER A 84 3.32 21.24 4.07
C SER A 84 2.00 20.46 4.05
N LEU A 85 2.06 19.15 4.31
CA LEU A 85 0.91 18.26 4.33
C LEU A 85 0.97 17.34 5.57
N GLN A 86 -0.15 17.16 6.26
CA GLN A 86 -0.31 16.10 7.25
C GLN A 86 -1.40 15.15 6.80
N LEU A 87 -1.07 13.87 6.75
CA LEU A 87 -2.00 12.81 6.36
C LEU A 87 -2.21 11.86 7.54
N VAL A 88 -3.45 11.53 7.83
CA VAL A 88 -3.80 10.46 8.77
C VAL A 88 -4.06 9.18 7.97
N ILE A 89 -3.50 8.07 8.45
CA ILE A 89 -3.77 6.75 7.89
C ILE A 89 -5.19 6.33 8.28
N ALA A 90 -6.11 6.26 7.33
CA ALA A 90 -7.50 5.91 7.58
C ALA A 90 -7.76 4.41 7.47
N SER A 91 -7.08 3.72 6.55
CA SER A 91 -7.10 2.27 6.43
C SER A 91 -5.88 1.77 5.65
N ILE A 92 -5.52 0.53 5.87
CA ILE A 92 -4.45 -0.18 5.15
C ILE A 92 -5.07 -1.48 4.65
N ASP A 93 -4.88 -1.76 3.37
CA ASP A 93 -5.21 -3.04 2.74
C ASP A 93 -4.03 -3.47 1.85
N VAL A 94 -4.09 -4.69 1.31
CA VAL A 94 -3.10 -5.25 0.41
C VAL A 94 -3.80 -5.93 -0.76
N GLU A 95 -3.34 -5.70 -1.98
CA GLU A 95 -3.93 -6.32 -3.17
C GLU A 95 -2.87 -6.51 -4.26
N LYS A 96 -3.15 -7.35 -5.26
CA LYS A 96 -2.31 -7.37 -6.47
C LYS A 96 -2.58 -6.14 -7.31
N LEU A 97 -1.53 -5.59 -7.92
CA LEU A 97 -1.63 -4.38 -8.72
C LEU A 97 -2.66 -4.49 -9.86
N ASN A 98 -2.74 -5.63 -10.55
CA ASN A 98 -3.71 -5.89 -11.62
C ASN A 98 -5.15 -6.17 -11.14
N GLN A 99 -5.37 -6.27 -9.82
CA GLN A 99 -6.69 -6.50 -9.22
C GLN A 99 -7.31 -5.23 -8.64
N ILE A 100 -6.54 -4.14 -8.53
CA ILE A 100 -7.03 -2.86 -8.00
C ILE A 100 -8.17 -2.33 -8.86
N SER A 101 -9.31 -2.06 -8.24
CA SER A 101 -10.49 -1.54 -8.94
C SER A 101 -10.24 -0.18 -9.63
N PRO A 102 -10.88 0.10 -10.77
CA PRO A 102 -10.80 1.40 -11.47
C PRO A 102 -11.11 2.60 -10.56
N GLU A 103 -12.07 2.44 -9.67
CA GLU A 103 -12.51 3.47 -8.73
C GLU A 103 -11.39 3.84 -7.76
N LEU A 104 -10.69 2.84 -7.21
CA LEU A 104 -9.51 3.09 -6.36
C LEU A 104 -8.41 3.81 -7.12
N VAL A 105 -8.17 3.43 -8.38
CA VAL A 105 -7.13 4.10 -9.17
C VAL A 105 -7.47 5.58 -9.40
N GLN A 106 -8.73 5.92 -9.70
CA GLN A 106 -9.17 7.32 -9.82
C GLN A 106 -8.95 8.13 -8.53
N LEU A 107 -9.14 7.49 -7.38
CA LEU A 107 -8.95 8.12 -6.08
C LEU A 107 -7.47 8.33 -5.69
N THR A 108 -6.53 7.75 -6.44
CA THR A 108 -5.11 8.15 -6.33
C THR A 108 -4.87 9.54 -6.93
N GLY A 109 -5.72 9.99 -7.87
CA GLY A 109 -5.56 11.27 -8.58
C GLY A 109 -4.93 11.15 -9.97
N ILE A 110 -4.59 9.94 -10.40
CA ILE A 110 -4.27 9.65 -11.80
C ILE A 110 -5.56 9.80 -12.61
N ASN A 111 -5.56 10.61 -13.67
CA ASN A 111 -6.73 10.84 -14.51
C ASN A 111 -6.71 9.88 -15.72
N PHE A 112 -7.79 9.12 -15.90
CA PHE A 112 -7.94 8.10 -16.96
C PHE A 112 -8.84 8.56 -18.11
N GLN A 113 -9.41 9.76 -18.03
CA GLN A 113 -10.36 10.24 -19.03
C GLN A 113 -9.66 10.32 -20.39
N ASN A 114 -10.13 9.49 -21.34
CA ASN A 114 -9.72 9.39 -22.75
C ASN A 114 -8.55 8.44 -23.11
N SER A 115 -8.19 7.49 -22.24
CA SER A 115 -7.17 6.49 -22.57
C SER A 115 -7.77 5.22 -23.18
N THR A 116 -7.18 4.72 -24.27
CA THR A 116 -7.42 3.34 -24.78
C THR A 116 -6.66 2.28 -23.99
N ILE A 117 -5.82 2.71 -23.05
CA ILE A 117 -4.97 1.85 -22.22
C ILE A 117 -5.76 1.42 -20.98
N PRO A 118 -5.69 0.14 -20.57
CA PRO A 118 -6.29 -0.31 -19.31
C PRO A 118 -5.81 0.53 -18.12
N TYR A 119 -6.73 0.89 -17.21
CA TYR A 119 -6.46 1.74 -16.05
C TYR A 119 -5.30 1.22 -15.17
N TRP A 120 -5.22 -0.11 -14.98
CA TRP A 120 -4.16 -0.75 -14.19
C TRP A 120 -2.80 -0.58 -14.85
N SER A 121 -2.72 -0.54 -16.19
CA SER A 121 -1.46 -0.35 -16.91
C SER A 121 -0.94 1.08 -16.73
N MET A 122 -1.83 2.08 -16.67
CA MET A 122 -1.42 3.46 -16.39
C MET A 122 -0.95 3.62 -14.94
N LEU A 123 -1.65 3.02 -13.97
CA LEU A 123 -1.20 2.97 -12.58
C LEU A 123 0.16 2.28 -12.48
N HIS A 124 0.32 1.14 -13.14
CA HIS A 124 1.57 0.39 -13.18
C HIS A 124 2.71 1.23 -13.75
N MET A 125 2.49 1.92 -14.87
CA MET A 125 3.47 2.83 -15.46
C MET A 125 3.88 3.96 -14.50
N GLU A 126 2.93 4.52 -13.74
CA GLU A 126 3.24 5.57 -12.79
C GLU A 126 4.06 5.05 -11.60
N ILE A 127 3.65 3.91 -11.03
CA ILE A 127 4.37 3.27 -9.92
C ILE A 127 5.78 2.84 -10.35
N GLN A 128 5.95 2.33 -11.58
CA GLN A 128 7.24 1.89 -12.12
C GLN A 128 8.28 3.01 -12.26
N LYS A 129 7.86 4.27 -12.34
CA LYS A 129 8.81 5.40 -12.33
C LYS A 129 9.60 5.47 -11.02
N THR A 130 9.00 5.00 -9.93
CA THR A 130 9.61 4.96 -8.60
C THR A 130 10.09 3.56 -8.24
N TYR A 131 9.36 2.53 -8.65
CA TYR A 131 9.59 1.11 -8.30
C TYR A 131 9.68 0.26 -9.57
N PRO A 132 10.81 0.30 -10.30
CA PRO A 132 10.94 -0.32 -11.62
C PRO A 132 10.75 -1.85 -11.61
N GLU A 133 10.99 -2.50 -10.48
CA GLU A 133 10.83 -3.94 -10.26
C GLU A 133 9.37 -4.40 -10.11
N ILE A 134 8.43 -3.47 -9.91
CA ILE A 134 7.02 -3.81 -9.76
C ILE A 134 6.45 -4.33 -11.08
N THR A 135 5.74 -5.45 -10.99
CA THR A 135 5.00 -6.10 -12.09
C THR A 135 3.49 -6.09 -11.80
N PRO A 136 2.63 -6.33 -12.80
CA PRO A 136 1.18 -6.38 -12.59
C PRO A 136 0.71 -7.39 -11.54
N ASP A 137 1.46 -8.47 -11.32
CA ASP A 137 1.14 -9.49 -10.30
C ASP A 137 1.73 -9.22 -8.91
N SER A 138 2.41 -8.09 -8.74
CA SER A 138 3.03 -7.72 -7.46
C SER A 138 1.98 -7.31 -6.44
N TRP A 139 2.22 -7.68 -5.18
CA TRP A 139 1.45 -7.23 -4.03
C TRP A 139 1.82 -5.80 -3.67
N VAL A 140 0.81 -4.97 -3.46
CA VAL A 140 0.95 -3.57 -3.09
C VAL A 140 0.07 -3.24 -1.89
N TRP A 141 0.59 -2.36 -1.03
CA TRP A 141 -0.18 -1.71 0.00
C TRP A 141 -1.14 -0.71 -0.63
N ILE A 142 -2.40 -0.74 -0.19
CA ILE A 142 -3.43 0.25 -0.50
C ILE A 142 -3.64 1.06 0.79
N ILE A 143 -3.14 2.29 0.80
CA ILE A 143 -3.12 3.15 1.98
C ILE A 143 -4.12 4.25 1.79
N LYS A 144 -5.26 4.18 2.48
CA LYS A 144 -6.23 5.27 2.50
C LYS A 144 -5.74 6.36 3.43
N THR A 145 -5.70 7.60 2.95
CA THR A 145 -5.26 8.75 3.73
C THR A 145 -6.33 9.83 3.77
N VAL A 146 -6.32 10.61 4.85
CA VAL A 146 -7.19 11.78 5.02
C VAL A 146 -6.31 12.98 5.37
N PRO A 147 -6.44 14.13 4.65
CA PRO A 147 -5.72 15.33 5.02
C PRO A 147 -6.16 15.83 6.40
N LYS A 148 -5.18 16.15 7.23
CA LYS A 148 -5.37 16.81 8.51
C LYS A 148 -4.91 18.27 8.38
N PRO A 149 -5.79 19.25 8.66
CA PRO A 149 -5.38 20.65 8.66
C PRO A 149 -4.31 20.89 9.75
N PHE A 150 -3.36 21.77 9.45
CA PHE A 150 -2.42 22.27 10.45
C PHE A 150 -3.19 23.18 11.41
N ASN A 151 -3.25 22.78 12.68
CA ASN A 151 -3.75 23.63 13.77
C ASN A 151 -2.65 24.58 14.25
#